data_AF-P83394-F1
#
_entry.id   AF-P83394-F1
#
_cell.length_a   1.000
_cell.length_b   1.000
_cell.length_c   1.000
_cell.angle_alpha   90.00
_cell.angle_beta   90.00
_cell.angle_gamma   90.00
#
_symmetry.space_group_name_H-M   'P 1'
#
loop_
_entity.id
_entity.type
_entity.pdbx_description
1 polymer ?
#
loop_
_entity_poly.entity_id
_entity_poly.type
_entity_poly.pdbx_seq_one_letter_code
_entity_poly.pdbx_strand_id
1 'polypeptide(L)' 'RICPRILMECKADSDCLAQCICEESGFCG' A
#
# COMPACT_ATOMS: atom_id res chain seq x y z
N ARG A 1 -11.04 -3.82 4.35
CA ARG A 1 -9.90 -2.92 4.59
C ARG A 1 -10.20 -1.59 3.92
N ILE A 2 -10.00 -0.46 4.59
CA ILE A 2 -10.08 0.86 3.95
C ILE A 2 -8.69 1.14 3.41
N CYS A 3 -8.50 0.96 2.10
CA CYS A 3 -7.29 1.35 1.39
C CYS A 3 -7.66 2.48 0.41
N PRO A 4 -7.17 3.72 0.64
CA PRO A 4 -7.41 4.81 -0.31
C PRO A 4 -6.76 4.46 -1.66
N ARG A 5 -7.48 4.70 -2.76
CA ARG A 5 -6.97 4.45 -4.11
C ARG A 5 -6.01 5.57 -4.51
N ILE A 6 -4.76 5.43 -4.11
CA ILE A 6 -3.65 6.29 -4.49
C ILE A 6 -2.49 5.41 -4.97
N LEU A 7 -1.83 5.82 -6.06
CA LEU A 7 -0.63 5.13 -6.51
C LEU A 7 0.53 5.54 -5.60
N MET A 8 0.92 4.65 -4.69
CA MET A 8 1.96 4.90 -3.69
C MET A 8 2.96 3.75 -3.71
N GLU A 9 4.22 4.06 -3.96
CA GLU A 9 5.31 3.07 -3.93
C GLU A 9 5.60 2.61 -2.49
N CYS A 10 5.97 1.34 -2.32
CA CYS A 10 6.25 0.74 -1.02
C CYS A 10 7.30 -0.37 -1.09
N LYS A 11 7.87 -0.71 0.06
CA LYS A 11 8.74 -1.88 0.28
C LYS A 11 8.19 -2.82 1.35
N ALA A 12 7.40 -2.29 2.28
CA ALA A 12 6.72 -3.04 3.32
C ALA A 12 5.33 -2.45 3.60
N ASP A 13 4.45 -3.23 4.21
CA ASP A 13 3.09 -2.80 4.56
C ASP A 13 3.06 -1.53 5.42
N SER A 14 4.09 -1.29 6.22
CA SER A 14 4.23 -0.09 7.06
C SER A 14 4.44 1.20 6.27
N ASP A 15 4.82 1.11 4.99
CA ASP A 15 4.94 2.26 4.10
C ASP A 15 3.55 2.73 3.62
N CYS A 16 2.56 1.84 3.70
CA CYS A 16 1.24 2.08 3.16
C CYS A 16 0.29 2.70 4.18
N LEU A 17 -0.70 3.43 3.68
CA LEU A 17 -1.68 4.11 4.51
C LEU A 17 -2.77 3.15 5.00
N ALA A 18 -3.30 3.46 6.19
CA ALA A 18 -4.45 2.79 6.77
C ALA A 18 -4.28 1.26 6.85
N GLN A 19 -5.05 0.50 6.08
CA GLN A 19 -5.03 -0.97 6.07
C GLN A 19 -4.57 -1.53 4.72
N CYS A 20 -3.91 -0.72 3.89
CA CYS A 20 -3.28 -1.19 2.66
C CYS A 20 -2.06 -2.07 2.99
N ILE A 21 -1.74 -2.98 2.08
CA ILE A 21 -0.50 -3.77 2.11
C ILE A 21 0.38 -3.40 0.93
N CYS A 22 1.65 -3.75 1.01
CA CYS A 22 2.56 -3.58 -0.11
C CYS A 22 2.46 -4.79 -1.04
N GLU A 23 1.87 -4.58 -2.22
CA GLU A 23 1.71 -5.62 -3.22
C GLU A 23 3.07 -5.99 -3.86
N GLU A 24 3.17 -7.17 -4.48
CA GLU A 24 4.40 -7.61 -5.17
C GLU A 24 4.83 -6.66 -6.31
N SER A 25 3.91 -5.83 -6.78
CA SER A 25 4.18 -4.78 -7.76
C SER A 25 5.04 -3.63 -7.22
N GLY A 26 5.22 -3.54 -5.89
CA GLY A 26 5.90 -2.43 -5.22
C GLY A 26 4.99 -1.22 -4.98
N PHE A 27 3.67 -1.41 -5.01
CA PHE A 27 2.67 -0.36 -4.74
C PHE A 27 1.67 -0.78 -3.67
N CYS A 28 1.17 0.21 -2.94
CA CYS A 28 0.16 0.02 -1.90
C CYS A 28 -1.21 -0.30 -2.52
N GLY A 29 -1.88 -1.31 -1.96
CA GLY A 29 -3.20 -1.80 -2.37
C GLY A 29 -3.98 -2.48 -1.25
#